data_AF-A0A7N1A7Y8-F1
#
_entry.id   AF-A0A7N1A7Y8-F1
#
_cell.length_a   1.000
_cell.length_b   1.000
_cell.length_c   1.000
_cell.angle_alpha   90.00
_cell.angle_beta   90.00
_cell.angle_gamma   90.00
#
_symmetry.space_group_name_H-M   'P 1'
#
loop_
_entity.id
_entity.type
_entity.pdbx_description
1 polymer ?
#
loop_
_entity_poly.entity_id
_entity_poly.type
_entity_poly.pdbx_seq_one_letter_code
_entity_poly.pdbx_strand_id
1 'polypeptide(L)'
;MIDDQEVEETVIIHTIYLSVSPPPSATPSLLSSRFFVLWVLFEQAALQVEMELLGLRPKFASFAAFLAMLLACTSFTATDAYEVLDPNGNITIQWDITSWNPDGYVAVVTIQNFYQFRHIQPPGWILGWTWAKKEVIWDMRGGQTTEQGDCSKFKGNSIPHCCKKSPTVVDLLPGSPYNQQIANCCKGGIITSWGQDPEKAVSSFQLSVGAAGTTNKTVRIPKNFTLMAPGPGYTCGPGMLVPPSKYLSDDKRRKMQRMMTWKVLCSYSQFIAHKTPSCCVSLSAFYNDSIVSCPTCSCGCQSSTETDNCVQEESPRLASVVPGLDNKGSLTPLVQCTHHMCPIRVHWHVKVNYKDYWRVKVTISNFNYRMNYTDWNLVVQHPSFNNLTRIFSFNYKSLNPYGKINDTAMLWGIKFYNDMLMQAGPYGNVQTELLFKKEQGFTFGKGWAFPHNIYFNGDNCVMPPPDAYPTMPNASSATDMSFRVLVIFLLVILMFC
;
A
#
# COMPACT_ATOMS: atom_id res chain seq x y z
N MET A 1 -39.00 -19.31 -53.48
CA MET A 1 -39.42 -19.61 -52.10
C MET A 1 -38.35 -20.47 -51.49
N ILE A 2 -37.31 -19.80 -51.02
CA ILE A 2 -36.36 -20.31 -50.03
C ILE A 2 -36.79 -19.54 -48.78
N ASP A 3 -36.97 -20.26 -47.68
CA ASP A 3 -37.68 -19.82 -46.48
C ASP A 3 -36.96 -18.63 -45.80
N ASP A 4 -37.71 -17.57 -45.51
CA ASP A 4 -37.20 -16.31 -44.92
C ASP A 4 -36.68 -16.48 -43.47
N GLN A 5 -36.84 -17.66 -42.88
CA GLN A 5 -36.43 -17.96 -41.50
C GLN A 5 -34.93 -18.34 -41.40
N GLU A 6 -34.31 -18.85 -42.47
CA GLU A 6 -32.89 -19.25 -42.49
C GLU A 6 -31.95 -18.03 -42.64
N VAL A 7 -32.46 -16.94 -43.23
CA VAL A 7 -31.72 -15.68 -43.41
C VAL A 7 -31.67 -14.86 -42.11
N GLU A 8 -32.70 -14.94 -41.28
CA GLU A 8 -32.75 -14.18 -40.01
C GLU A 8 -31.83 -14.79 -38.93
N GLU A 9 -31.73 -16.12 -38.84
CA GLU A 9 -30.80 -16.79 -37.90
C GLU A 9 -29.33 -16.54 -38.27
N THR A 10 -29.00 -16.53 -39.56
CA THR A 10 -27.63 -16.30 -40.04
C THR A 10 -27.15 -14.87 -39.75
N VAL A 11 -28.05 -13.88 -39.80
CA VAL A 11 -27.74 -12.47 -39.51
C VAL A 11 -27.57 -12.21 -38.01
N ILE A 12 -28.31 -12.93 -37.15
CA ILE A 12 -28.18 -12.80 -35.68
C ILE A 12 -26.84 -13.37 -35.22
N ILE A 13 -26.40 -14.52 -35.76
CA ILE A 13 -25.12 -15.14 -35.42
C ILE A 13 -23.93 -14.27 -35.88
N HIS A 14 -24.01 -13.67 -37.07
CA HIS A 14 -22.95 -12.79 -37.59
C HIS A 14 -22.84 -11.46 -36.81
N THR A 15 -23.95 -10.95 -36.27
CA THR A 15 -23.99 -9.72 -35.48
C THR A 15 -23.42 -9.93 -34.07
N ILE A 16 -23.63 -11.12 -33.49
CA ILE A 16 -23.06 -11.48 -32.19
C ILE A 16 -21.53 -11.71 -32.31
N TYR A 17 -21.06 -12.35 -33.39
CA TYR A 17 -19.63 -12.58 -33.65
C TYR A 17 -18.80 -11.27 -33.70
N LEU A 18 -19.39 -10.21 -34.26
CA LEU A 18 -18.75 -8.88 -34.34
C LEU A 18 -18.77 -8.09 -33.02
N SER A 19 -19.61 -8.46 -32.05
CA SER A 19 -19.72 -7.77 -30.75
C SER A 19 -18.80 -8.31 -29.66
N VAL A 20 -18.22 -9.51 -29.85
CA VAL A 20 -17.37 -10.19 -28.84
C VAL A 20 -15.91 -10.31 -29.28
N SER A 21 -15.56 -9.90 -30.50
CA SER A 21 -14.19 -9.92 -31.01
C SER A 21 -13.36 -8.74 -30.46
N PRO A 22 -12.25 -8.96 -29.74
CA PRO A 22 -11.34 -7.86 -29.39
C PRO A 22 -10.56 -7.39 -30.63
N PRO A 23 -10.12 -6.12 -30.68
CA PRO A 23 -9.35 -5.62 -31.81
C PRO A 23 -8.02 -6.39 -31.96
N PRO A 24 -7.48 -6.51 -33.18
CA PRO A 24 -6.34 -7.39 -33.51
C PRO A 24 -4.98 -6.95 -32.92
N SER A 25 -4.97 -6.14 -31.86
CA SER A 25 -3.76 -5.64 -31.17
C SER A 25 -3.77 -5.83 -29.65
N ALA A 26 -4.72 -6.60 -29.08
CA ALA A 26 -4.72 -6.92 -27.66
C ALA A 26 -3.82 -8.12 -27.34
N THR A 27 -2.82 -7.93 -26.48
CA THR A 27 -2.05 -9.01 -25.85
C THR A 27 -2.90 -9.71 -24.77
N PRO A 28 -2.62 -10.99 -24.42
CA PRO A 28 -3.58 -11.85 -23.69
C PRO A 28 -3.85 -11.46 -22.22
N SER A 29 -3.20 -10.42 -21.69
CA SER A 29 -3.21 -10.09 -20.26
C SER A 29 -4.37 -9.21 -19.79
N LEU A 30 -5.32 -8.85 -20.67
CA LEU A 30 -6.36 -7.84 -20.38
C LEU A 30 -7.81 -8.34 -20.39
N LEU A 31 -8.05 -9.65 -20.55
CA LEU A 31 -9.39 -10.21 -20.36
C LEU A 31 -9.67 -10.40 -18.87
N SER A 32 -10.54 -9.55 -18.31
CA SER A 32 -11.12 -9.73 -16.98
C SER A 32 -11.65 -11.17 -16.83
N SER A 33 -11.42 -11.77 -15.65
CA SER A 33 -11.78 -13.17 -15.35
C SER A 33 -13.24 -13.51 -15.66
N ARG A 34 -14.15 -12.54 -15.59
CA ARG A 34 -15.57 -12.73 -15.95
C ARG A 34 -15.80 -12.89 -17.45
N PHE A 35 -15.05 -12.18 -18.29
CA PHE A 35 -15.17 -12.27 -19.75
C PHE A 35 -14.58 -13.56 -20.30
N PHE A 36 -13.49 -14.06 -19.70
CA PHE A 36 -12.90 -15.34 -20.11
C PHE A 36 -13.83 -16.52 -19.79
N VAL A 37 -14.46 -16.52 -18.62
CA VAL A 37 -15.44 -17.57 -18.25
C VAL A 37 -16.67 -17.53 -19.15
N LEU A 38 -17.20 -16.34 -19.46
CA LEU A 38 -18.33 -16.21 -20.40
C LEU A 38 -17.96 -16.64 -21.82
N TRP A 39 -16.75 -16.31 -22.28
CA TRP A 39 -16.26 -16.74 -23.59
C TRP A 39 -16.10 -18.26 -23.68
N VAL A 40 -15.53 -18.90 -22.65
CA VAL A 40 -15.42 -20.37 -22.57
C VAL A 40 -16.80 -21.05 -22.50
N LEU A 41 -17.76 -20.47 -21.77
CA LEU A 41 -19.14 -21.01 -21.73
C LEU A 41 -19.85 -20.86 -23.10
N PHE A 42 -19.56 -19.79 -23.84
CA PHE A 42 -20.13 -19.56 -25.17
C PHE A 42 -19.53 -20.51 -26.22
N GLU A 43 -18.21 -20.73 -26.19
CA GLU A 43 -17.56 -21.75 -27.03
C GLU A 43 -18.04 -23.17 -26.69
N GLN A 44 -18.29 -23.47 -25.41
CA GLN A 44 -18.87 -24.75 -25.00
C GLN A 44 -20.28 -24.96 -25.53
N ALA A 45 -21.12 -23.91 -25.53
CA ALA A 45 -22.46 -23.99 -26.11
C ALA A 45 -22.41 -24.21 -27.63
N ALA A 46 -21.49 -23.55 -28.33
CA ALA A 46 -21.30 -23.71 -29.78
C ALA A 46 -20.81 -25.12 -30.16
N LEU A 47 -19.83 -25.66 -29.42
CA LEU A 47 -19.31 -27.03 -29.63
C LEU A 47 -20.33 -28.12 -29.33
N GLN A 48 -21.22 -27.89 -28.36
CA GLN A 48 -22.30 -28.84 -28.02
C GLN A 48 -23.32 -28.94 -29.16
N VAL A 49 -23.64 -27.81 -29.81
CA VAL A 49 -24.59 -27.73 -30.94
C VAL A 49 -23.98 -28.38 -32.20
N GLU A 50 -22.72 -28.10 -32.52
CA GLU A 50 -22.05 -28.72 -33.68
C GLU A 50 -21.86 -30.25 -33.52
N MET A 51 -21.70 -30.75 -32.29
CA MET A 51 -21.56 -32.18 -32.05
C MET A 51 -22.88 -32.97 -32.07
N GLU A 52 -24.01 -32.35 -31.72
CA GLU A 52 -25.34 -32.96 -31.93
C GLU A 52 -25.67 -33.11 -33.42
N LEU A 53 -25.20 -32.18 -34.25
CA LEU A 53 -25.30 -32.24 -35.72
C LEU A 53 -24.43 -33.32 -36.37
N LEU A 54 -23.36 -33.77 -35.71
CA LEU A 54 -22.38 -34.74 -36.25
C LEU A 54 -22.46 -36.15 -35.62
N GLY A 55 -23.38 -36.40 -34.69
CA GLY A 55 -23.68 -37.74 -34.16
C GLY A 55 -22.56 -38.40 -33.33
N LEU A 56 -21.61 -37.63 -32.80
CA LEU A 56 -20.51 -38.15 -31.97
C LEU A 56 -20.93 -38.28 -30.48
N ARG A 57 -20.53 -39.40 -29.84
CA ARG A 57 -20.97 -39.78 -28.49
C ARG A 57 -20.64 -38.69 -27.42
N PRO A 58 -21.61 -38.32 -26.56
CA PRO A 58 -21.50 -37.20 -25.60
C PRO A 58 -20.43 -37.36 -24.51
N LYS A 59 -19.88 -38.58 -24.34
CA LYS A 59 -18.87 -38.87 -23.31
C LYS A 59 -17.48 -38.30 -23.64
N PHE A 60 -17.13 -38.14 -24.92
CA PHE A 60 -15.82 -37.61 -25.32
C PHE A 60 -15.76 -36.07 -25.21
N ALA A 61 -16.85 -35.37 -25.54
CA ALA A 61 -16.95 -33.92 -25.37
C ALA A 61 -16.86 -33.48 -23.90
N SER A 62 -17.57 -34.18 -23.01
CA SER A 62 -17.52 -33.90 -21.58
C SER A 62 -16.11 -34.07 -21.00
N PHE A 63 -15.37 -35.08 -21.46
CA PHE A 63 -13.98 -35.30 -21.04
C PHE A 63 -13.03 -34.22 -21.58
N ALA A 64 -13.17 -33.83 -22.85
CA ALA A 64 -12.37 -32.77 -23.45
C ALA A 64 -12.63 -31.40 -22.80
N ALA A 65 -13.89 -31.08 -22.49
CA ALA A 65 -14.27 -29.86 -21.77
C ALA A 65 -13.72 -29.82 -20.35
N PHE A 66 -13.77 -30.96 -19.64
CA PHE A 66 -13.20 -31.07 -18.29
C PHE A 66 -11.68 -30.93 -18.29
N LEU A 67 -11.00 -31.51 -19.30
CA LEU A 67 -9.56 -31.38 -19.49
C LEU A 67 -9.14 -29.94 -19.86
N ALA A 68 -9.91 -29.26 -20.72
CA ALA A 68 -9.71 -27.86 -21.06
C ALA A 68 -9.90 -26.93 -19.86
N MET A 69 -10.91 -27.19 -19.02
CA MET A 69 -11.13 -26.46 -17.76
C MET A 69 -9.99 -26.70 -16.76
N LEU A 70 -9.51 -27.93 -16.63
CA LEU A 70 -8.33 -28.26 -15.81
C LEU A 70 -7.05 -27.57 -16.31
N LEU A 71 -6.81 -27.56 -17.63
CA LEU A 71 -5.68 -26.87 -18.25
C LEU A 71 -5.77 -25.36 -18.05
N ALA A 72 -6.96 -24.77 -18.22
CA ALA A 72 -7.22 -23.37 -17.92
C ALA A 72 -6.98 -23.05 -16.43
N CYS A 73 -7.42 -23.93 -15.53
CA CYS A 73 -7.16 -23.81 -14.10
C CYS A 73 -5.67 -23.89 -13.73
N THR A 74 -4.85 -24.64 -14.48
CA THR A 74 -3.39 -24.69 -14.28
C THR A 74 -2.63 -23.53 -14.95
N SER A 75 -3.29 -22.79 -15.84
CA SER A 75 -2.70 -21.61 -16.51
C SER A 75 -2.89 -20.31 -15.72
N PHE A 76 -3.65 -20.33 -14.62
CA PHE A 76 -3.65 -19.24 -13.65
C PHE A 76 -2.33 -19.26 -12.89
N THR A 77 -1.33 -18.53 -13.40
CA THR A 77 -0.26 -18.06 -12.53
C THR A 77 -0.93 -17.19 -11.47
N ALA A 78 -0.58 -17.41 -10.20
CA ALA A 78 -0.96 -16.48 -9.15
C ALA A 78 -0.53 -15.09 -9.61
N THR A 79 -1.49 -14.21 -9.86
CA THR A 79 -1.19 -12.81 -10.12
C THR A 79 -0.45 -12.33 -8.88
N ASP A 80 0.83 -12.06 -9.04
CA ASP A 80 1.60 -11.31 -8.06
C ASP A 80 0.76 -10.08 -7.70
N ALA A 81 0.43 -9.96 -6.42
CA ALA A 81 -0.38 -8.87 -5.89
C ALA A 81 0.47 -7.59 -5.86
N TYR A 82 0.78 -7.04 -7.03
CA TYR A 82 1.49 -5.79 -7.16
C TYR A 82 0.58 -4.64 -6.73
N GLU A 83 1.15 -3.68 -5.99
CA GLU A 83 0.46 -2.45 -5.63
C GLU A 83 0.25 -1.61 -6.90
N VAL A 84 -1.01 -1.38 -7.30
CA VAL A 84 -1.38 -0.74 -8.58
C VAL A 84 -0.73 0.64 -8.77
N LEU A 85 -0.49 1.35 -7.67
CA LEU A 85 0.14 2.67 -7.65
C LEU A 85 1.68 2.64 -7.63
N ASP A 86 2.28 1.48 -7.39
CA ASP A 86 3.74 1.30 -7.37
C ASP A 86 4.13 -0.09 -7.87
N PRO A 87 3.93 -0.39 -9.17
CA PRO A 87 4.13 -1.73 -9.71
C PRO A 87 5.59 -2.20 -9.65
N ASN A 88 6.54 -1.27 -9.54
CA ASN A 88 7.97 -1.58 -9.44
C ASN A 88 8.50 -1.52 -7.99
N GLY A 89 7.63 -1.20 -7.03
CA GLY A 89 7.98 -1.10 -5.63
C GLY A 89 8.38 -2.45 -5.04
N ASN A 90 9.55 -2.51 -4.41
CA ASN A 90 10.02 -3.67 -3.68
C ASN A 90 11.01 -3.26 -2.60
N ILE A 91 11.30 -4.20 -1.69
CA ILE A 91 12.45 -4.11 -0.79
C ILE A 91 13.49 -5.10 -1.28
N THR A 92 14.70 -4.63 -1.54
CA THR A 92 15.84 -5.47 -1.89
C THR A 92 16.76 -5.62 -0.69
N ILE A 93 17.03 -6.87 -0.31
CA ILE A 93 18.08 -7.20 0.64
C ILE A 93 19.30 -7.65 -0.16
N GLN A 94 20.36 -6.85 -0.11
CA GLN A 94 21.64 -7.14 -0.75
C GLN A 94 22.62 -7.67 0.30
N TRP A 95 23.12 -8.88 0.09
CA TRP A 95 24.10 -9.53 0.94
C TRP A 95 25.47 -9.53 0.25
N ASP A 96 26.35 -8.63 0.67
CA ASP A 96 27.67 -8.44 0.07
C ASP A 96 28.77 -9.06 0.92
N ILE A 97 29.44 -10.08 0.40
CA ILE A 97 30.62 -10.67 1.04
C ILE A 97 31.84 -9.77 0.77
N THR A 98 32.39 -9.18 1.82
CA THR A 98 33.49 -8.21 1.72
C THR A 98 34.86 -8.87 1.76
N SER A 99 35.02 -9.89 2.60
CA SER A 99 36.29 -10.59 2.81
C SER A 99 36.07 -11.99 3.35
N TRP A 100 37.06 -12.87 3.13
CA TRP A 100 37.10 -14.22 3.71
C TRP A 100 37.78 -14.19 5.07
N ASN A 101 37.27 -14.98 6.00
CA ASN A 101 37.90 -15.28 7.29
C ASN A 101 38.34 -16.75 7.31
N PRO A 102 39.25 -17.17 8.20
CA PRO A 102 39.69 -18.58 8.28
C PRO A 102 38.56 -19.60 8.45
N ASP A 103 37.47 -19.21 9.12
CA ASP A 103 36.30 -20.06 9.39
C ASP A 103 35.02 -19.58 8.65
N GLY A 104 35.12 -18.59 7.77
CA GLY A 104 33.93 -18.10 7.07
C GLY A 104 34.16 -16.81 6.32
N TYR A 105 33.35 -15.79 6.57
CA TYR A 105 33.42 -14.53 5.84
C TYR A 105 32.86 -13.36 6.63
N VAL A 106 33.20 -12.15 6.20
CA VAL A 106 32.55 -10.91 6.62
C VAL A 106 31.62 -10.46 5.52
N ALA A 107 30.39 -10.08 5.90
CA ALA A 107 29.41 -9.55 4.97
C ALA A 107 28.74 -8.29 5.48
N VAL A 108 28.34 -7.44 4.54
CA VAL A 108 27.47 -6.28 4.77
C VAL A 108 26.12 -6.61 4.14
N VAL A 109 25.07 -6.54 4.95
CA VAL A 109 23.69 -6.74 4.54
C VAL A 109 23.03 -5.38 4.46
N THR A 110 22.54 -5.03 3.27
CA THR A 110 21.90 -3.74 3.00
C THR A 110 20.44 -3.99 2.63
N ILE A 111 19.52 -3.32 3.31
CA ILE A 111 18.09 -3.34 3.04
C ILE A 111 17.76 -2.02 2.35
N GLN A 112 17.27 -2.10 1.12
CA GLN A 112 16.92 -0.95 0.29
C GLN A 112 15.43 -0.97 0.01
N ASN A 113 14.76 0.13 0.34
CA ASN A 113 13.35 0.31 0.05
C ASN A 113 13.19 1.09 -1.26
N PHE A 114 12.61 0.44 -2.27
CA PHE A 114 12.30 1.06 -3.57
C PHE A 114 10.84 1.48 -3.70
N TYR A 115 10.01 1.31 -2.66
CA TYR A 115 8.64 1.81 -2.67
C TYR A 115 8.61 3.35 -2.71
N GLN A 116 7.77 3.92 -3.56
CA GLN A 116 7.65 5.37 -3.74
C GLN A 116 7.00 6.06 -2.54
N PHE A 117 6.03 5.43 -1.89
CA PHE A 117 5.26 6.06 -0.81
C PHE A 117 5.05 5.15 0.41
N ARG A 118 5.57 3.92 0.40
CA ARG A 118 5.54 3.04 1.56
C ARG A 118 6.86 3.11 2.30
N HIS A 119 6.81 3.31 3.61
CA HIS A 119 7.97 3.33 4.50
C HIS A 119 7.82 2.31 5.62
N ILE A 120 8.94 1.94 6.22
CA ILE A 120 8.99 1.11 7.43
C ILE A 120 9.03 2.05 8.64
N GLN A 121 7.94 2.06 9.39
CA GLN A 121 7.78 2.86 10.62
C GLN A 121 8.37 2.17 11.84
N PRO A 122 8.51 2.86 12.99
CA PRO A 122 8.75 2.21 14.28
C PRO A 122 7.73 1.09 14.55
N PRO A 123 8.13 -0.07 15.10
CA PRO A 123 9.44 -0.40 15.70
C PRO A 123 10.58 -0.72 14.72
N GLY A 124 10.34 -0.57 13.42
CA GLY A 124 11.34 -0.80 12.38
C GLY A 124 11.26 -2.18 11.74
N TRP A 125 12.23 -2.47 10.87
CA TRP A 125 12.35 -3.78 10.24
C TRP A 125 12.93 -4.82 11.20
N ILE A 126 12.50 -6.06 11.01
CA ILE A 126 13.01 -7.26 11.64
C ILE A 126 13.32 -8.26 10.53
N LEU A 127 14.60 -8.59 10.37
CA LEU A 127 15.07 -9.47 9.30
C LEU A 127 15.44 -10.84 9.86
N GLY A 128 14.84 -11.89 9.34
CA GLY A 128 15.15 -13.27 9.67
C GLY A 128 15.63 -14.04 8.45
N TRP A 129 16.43 -15.07 8.69
CA TRP A 129 16.82 -16.05 7.68
C TRP A 129 17.15 -17.39 8.35
N THR A 130 17.42 -18.41 7.56
CA THR A 130 17.87 -19.72 8.02
C THR A 130 19.20 -20.06 7.35
N TRP A 131 20.21 -20.37 8.15
CA TRP A 131 21.51 -20.77 7.62
C TRP A 131 21.42 -22.04 6.77
N ALA A 132 22.30 -22.23 5.78
CA ALA A 132 22.25 -23.41 4.92
C ALA A 132 22.82 -24.67 5.61
N LYS A 133 23.87 -24.52 6.43
CA LYS A 133 24.63 -25.60 7.09
C LYS A 133 24.67 -25.45 8.61
N LYS A 134 25.79 -25.10 9.23
CA LYS A 134 25.96 -24.95 10.69
C LYS A 134 26.63 -23.62 11.02
N GLU A 135 26.37 -22.63 10.19
CA GLU A 135 26.91 -21.28 10.29
C GLU A 135 26.48 -20.63 11.61
N VAL A 136 27.36 -19.78 12.13
CA VAL A 136 27.14 -18.98 13.34
C VAL A 136 27.55 -17.53 13.08
N ILE A 137 27.07 -16.61 13.91
CA ILE A 137 27.46 -15.20 13.86
C ILE A 137 28.48 -14.94 14.95
N TRP A 138 29.70 -14.58 14.57
CA TRP A 138 30.78 -14.25 15.50
C TRP A 138 30.65 -12.84 16.06
N ASP A 139 30.36 -11.86 15.20
CA ASP A 139 30.26 -10.43 15.56
C ASP A 139 29.25 -9.71 14.65
N MET A 140 28.68 -8.61 15.14
CA MET A 140 27.75 -7.76 14.40
C MET A 140 27.97 -6.27 14.69
N ARG A 141 27.76 -5.44 13.66
CA ARG A 141 27.77 -3.97 13.76
C ARG A 141 26.59 -3.39 12.98
N GLY A 142 26.00 -2.30 13.47
CA GLY A 142 24.83 -1.68 12.88
C GLY A 142 23.51 -2.43 13.09
N GLY A 143 23.56 -3.65 13.61
CA GLY A 143 22.37 -4.44 13.95
C GLY A 143 22.73 -5.50 14.99
N GLN A 144 21.73 -6.09 15.60
CA GLN A 144 21.90 -7.11 16.63
C GLN A 144 20.83 -8.20 16.52
N THR A 145 21.22 -9.44 16.78
CA THR A 145 20.27 -10.54 16.94
C THR A 145 19.45 -10.39 18.21
N THR A 146 18.15 -10.67 18.09
CA THR A 146 17.21 -10.65 19.23
C THR A 146 17.49 -11.73 20.27
N GLU A 147 18.09 -12.84 19.85
CA GLU A 147 18.46 -13.96 20.72
C GLU A 147 19.83 -14.53 20.33
N GLN A 148 20.60 -14.98 21.32
CA GLN A 148 21.89 -15.64 21.11
C GLN A 148 21.72 -17.13 20.74
N GLY A 149 20.78 -17.83 21.37
CA GLY A 149 20.60 -19.29 21.23
C GLY A 149 21.64 -20.14 21.96
N ASP A 150 21.64 -21.45 21.71
CA ASP A 150 22.55 -22.39 22.36
C ASP A 150 23.95 -22.39 21.69
N CYS A 151 24.88 -21.68 22.32
CA CYS A 151 26.29 -21.64 21.93
C CYS A 151 27.19 -22.59 22.74
N SER A 152 26.65 -23.53 23.52
CA SER A 152 27.40 -24.40 24.44
C SER A 152 28.53 -25.23 23.78
N LYS A 153 28.45 -25.45 22.46
CA LYS A 153 29.48 -26.15 21.68
C LYS A 153 30.80 -25.38 21.58
N PHE A 154 30.78 -24.05 21.74
CA PHE A 154 31.96 -23.21 21.67
C PHE A 154 32.57 -23.07 23.07
N LYS A 155 33.76 -23.65 23.27
CA LYS A 155 34.49 -23.62 24.54
C LYS A 155 35.60 -22.57 24.47
N GLY A 156 35.66 -21.66 25.44
CA GLY A 156 36.71 -20.64 25.55
C GLY A 156 36.17 -19.22 25.81
N ASN A 157 37.04 -18.21 25.73
CA ASN A 157 36.69 -16.81 25.98
C ASN A 157 35.97 -16.10 24.81
N SER A 158 35.92 -16.71 23.62
CA SER A 158 35.23 -16.16 22.44
C SER A 158 33.97 -16.97 22.15
N ILE A 159 32.83 -16.49 22.65
CA ILE A 159 31.51 -17.07 22.37
C ILE A 159 30.90 -16.31 21.18
N PRO A 160 30.31 -17.01 20.19
CA PRO A 160 29.64 -16.33 19.08
C PRO A 160 28.49 -15.45 19.55
N HIS A 161 28.28 -14.33 18.84
CA HIS A 161 27.15 -13.43 19.01
C HIS A 161 25.79 -14.14 18.87
N CYS A 162 25.68 -15.09 17.93
CA CYS A 162 24.48 -15.91 17.77
C CYS A 162 24.79 -17.30 17.19
N CYS A 163 24.22 -18.34 17.79
CA CYS A 163 24.33 -19.74 17.35
C CYS A 163 23.01 -20.34 16.87
N LYS A 164 21.93 -19.54 16.80
CA LYS A 164 20.65 -20.03 16.25
C LYS A 164 20.79 -20.36 14.77
N LYS A 165 20.19 -21.49 14.38
CA LYS A 165 20.07 -21.92 12.98
C LYS A 165 19.26 -20.93 12.14
N SER A 166 18.25 -20.30 12.76
CA SER A 166 17.42 -19.27 12.16
C SER A 166 17.47 -18.02 13.03
N PRO A 167 18.47 -17.13 12.83
CA PRO A 167 18.58 -15.89 13.59
C PRO A 167 17.55 -14.86 13.12
N THR A 168 17.24 -13.93 14.02
CA THR A 168 16.40 -12.76 13.75
C THR A 168 17.14 -11.52 14.19
N VAL A 169 17.29 -10.54 13.31
CA VAL A 169 18.10 -9.34 13.46
C VAL A 169 17.23 -8.11 13.42
N VAL A 170 17.57 -7.14 14.27
CA VAL A 170 17.01 -5.80 14.29
C VAL A 170 18.13 -4.78 14.15
N ASP A 171 17.78 -3.60 13.66
CA ASP A 171 18.68 -2.45 13.62
C ASP A 171 19.00 -1.96 15.04
N LEU A 172 20.17 -1.33 15.20
CA LEU A 172 20.48 -0.65 16.46
C LEU A 172 19.73 0.69 16.57
N LEU A 173 19.52 1.15 17.80
CA LEU A 173 18.84 2.40 18.08
C LEU A 173 19.75 3.62 17.79
N PRO A 174 19.16 4.80 17.49
CA PRO A 174 19.91 6.05 17.40
C PRO A 174 20.70 6.32 18.69
N GLY A 175 21.94 6.82 18.56
CA GLY A 175 22.82 7.10 19.69
C GLY A 175 23.73 5.92 20.11
N SER A 176 23.71 4.81 19.37
CA SER A 176 24.62 3.68 19.59
C SER A 176 26.10 4.10 19.52
N PRO A 177 27.04 3.47 20.26
CA PRO A 177 28.46 3.79 20.23
C PRO A 177 29.09 3.74 18.82
N TYR A 178 30.01 4.67 18.51
CA TYR A 178 30.62 4.79 17.17
C TYR A 178 31.29 3.51 16.66
N ASN A 179 31.91 2.73 17.55
CA ASN A 179 32.54 1.44 17.22
C ASN A 179 31.54 0.34 16.79
N GLN A 180 30.26 0.51 17.10
CA GLN A 180 29.17 -0.39 16.74
C GLN A 180 28.38 0.11 15.52
N GLN A 181 28.69 1.30 15.00
CA GLN A 181 28.00 1.87 13.85
C GLN A 181 28.63 1.46 12.52
N ILE A 182 27.80 1.46 11.49
CA ILE A 182 28.18 1.37 10.08
C ILE A 182 27.34 2.38 9.28
N ALA A 183 27.76 2.70 8.06
CA ALA A 183 26.98 3.56 7.16
C ALA A 183 25.52 3.09 7.04
N ASN A 184 24.58 4.02 7.08
CA ASN A 184 23.14 3.78 6.96
C ASN A 184 22.49 2.91 8.06
N CYS A 185 23.21 2.52 9.13
CA CYS A 185 22.59 2.26 10.44
C CYS A 185 22.41 3.61 11.15
N CYS A 186 21.94 3.76 12.38
CA CYS A 186 21.39 2.86 13.36
C CYS A 186 20.09 3.57 13.74
N LYS A 187 19.05 3.34 12.95
CA LYS A 187 17.86 4.20 12.90
C LYS A 187 16.68 3.57 13.63
N GLY A 188 16.93 2.54 14.45
CA GLY A 188 15.88 1.72 15.06
C GLY A 188 15.02 1.04 14.00
N GLY A 189 15.58 0.74 12.83
CA GLY A 189 14.93 -0.02 11.77
C GLY A 189 13.97 0.79 10.90
N ILE A 190 13.96 2.11 11.04
CA ILE A 190 13.14 3.01 10.21
C ILE A 190 13.79 3.14 8.82
N ILE A 191 13.00 2.92 7.77
CA ILE A 191 13.41 3.11 6.38
C ILE A 191 12.32 3.92 5.68
N THR A 192 12.66 5.12 5.21
CA THR A 192 11.73 6.00 4.48
C THR A 192 11.38 5.42 3.11
N SER A 193 10.33 5.96 2.48
CA SER A 193 10.02 5.64 1.10
C SER A 193 11.07 6.26 0.17
N TRP A 194 11.36 5.57 -0.93
CA TRP A 194 12.25 6.07 -1.98
C TRP A 194 11.74 7.37 -2.58
N GLY A 195 10.42 7.53 -2.66
CA GLY A 195 9.84 8.71 -3.28
C GLY A 195 10.07 9.98 -2.47
N GLN A 196 10.07 9.89 -1.13
CA GLN A 196 10.28 11.01 -0.21
C GLN A 196 11.77 11.33 -0.02
N ASP A 197 12.59 10.32 0.30
CA ASP A 197 14.01 10.50 0.63
C ASP A 197 14.82 9.24 0.25
N PRO A 198 15.40 9.20 -0.97
CA PRO A 198 16.21 8.08 -1.44
C PRO A 198 17.43 7.78 -0.57
N GLU A 199 18.01 8.78 0.09
CA GLU A 199 19.22 8.59 0.92
C GLU A 199 18.89 7.86 2.23
N LYS A 200 17.70 8.12 2.79
CA LYS A 200 17.21 7.44 3.99
C LYS A 200 16.44 6.15 3.72
N ALA A 201 16.15 5.85 2.46
CA ALA A 201 15.51 4.61 2.01
C ALA A 201 16.43 3.37 2.04
N VAL A 202 17.53 3.44 2.81
CA VAL A 202 18.52 2.38 2.96
C VAL A 202 18.84 2.15 4.43
N SER A 203 18.97 0.89 4.84
CA SER A 203 19.53 0.50 6.13
C SER A 203 20.60 -0.58 5.93
N SER A 204 21.63 -0.63 6.76
CA SER A 204 22.64 -1.68 6.64
C SER A 204 23.25 -2.11 7.96
N PHE A 205 23.68 -3.37 8.01
CA PHE A 205 24.44 -3.93 9.13
C PHE A 205 25.53 -4.86 8.59
N GLN A 206 26.57 -5.05 9.39
CA GLN A 206 27.67 -5.94 9.10
C GLN A 206 27.62 -7.14 10.03
N LEU A 207 27.99 -8.31 9.52
CA LEU A 207 28.18 -9.50 10.33
C LEU A 207 29.42 -10.30 9.92
N SER A 208 30.05 -10.91 10.91
CA SER A 208 31.11 -11.91 10.72
C SER A 208 30.50 -13.30 10.89
N VAL A 209 30.54 -14.11 9.84
CA VAL A 209 29.94 -15.45 9.79
C VAL A 209 31.04 -16.50 9.93
N GLY A 210 30.83 -17.46 10.83
CA GLY A 210 31.66 -18.66 11.02
C GLY A 210 31.01 -19.92 10.47
N ALA A 211 31.79 -21.00 10.39
CA ALA A 211 31.39 -22.31 9.86
C ALA A 211 30.69 -22.29 8.47
N ALA A 212 30.97 -21.27 7.64
CA ALA A 212 30.28 -21.04 6.37
C ALA A 212 31.06 -21.47 5.12
N GLY A 213 32.35 -21.80 5.28
CA GLY A 213 33.29 -22.00 4.18
C GLY A 213 33.98 -20.70 3.78
N THR A 214 35.13 -20.82 3.11
CA THR A 214 36.07 -19.71 2.87
C THR A 214 36.27 -19.39 1.40
N THR A 215 35.47 -19.99 0.52
CA THR A 215 35.57 -19.81 -0.93
C THR A 215 34.19 -19.69 -1.58
N ASN A 216 34.17 -19.08 -2.76
CA ASN A 216 32.95 -18.91 -3.57
C ASN A 216 32.23 -20.22 -3.94
N LYS A 217 32.92 -21.38 -3.91
CA LYS A 217 32.33 -22.70 -4.17
C LYS A 217 31.74 -23.35 -2.92
N THR A 218 32.29 -23.05 -1.74
CA THR A 218 31.94 -23.74 -0.49
C THR A 218 30.82 -23.06 0.26
N VAL A 219 30.73 -21.73 0.13
CA VAL A 219 29.72 -20.89 0.78
C VAL A 219 28.37 -21.10 0.13
N ARG A 220 27.32 -21.13 0.96
CA ARG A 220 25.93 -21.32 0.53
C ARG A 220 25.08 -20.14 0.97
N ILE A 221 24.18 -19.72 0.08
CA ILE A 221 23.22 -18.66 0.36
C ILE A 221 22.28 -19.12 1.48
N PRO A 222 22.00 -18.28 2.50
CA PRO A 222 20.95 -18.55 3.45
C PRO A 222 19.59 -18.77 2.76
N LYS A 223 18.69 -19.45 3.46
CA LYS A 223 17.37 -19.81 2.96
C LYS A 223 16.29 -19.17 3.84
N ASN A 224 15.06 -19.15 3.34
CA ASN A 224 13.87 -18.73 4.09
C ASN A 224 14.05 -17.34 4.72
N PHE A 225 14.34 -16.34 3.88
CA PHE A 225 14.38 -14.97 4.33
C PHE A 225 12.97 -14.51 4.72
N THR A 226 12.86 -13.82 5.84
CA THR A 226 11.62 -13.24 6.35
C THR A 226 11.87 -11.78 6.67
N LEU A 227 11.09 -10.88 6.12
CA LEU A 227 11.11 -9.48 6.48
C LEU A 227 9.81 -9.17 7.20
N MET A 228 9.89 -8.82 8.48
CA MET A 228 8.77 -8.24 9.20
C MET A 228 9.01 -6.74 9.30
N ALA A 229 7.97 -5.98 9.05
CA ALA A 229 7.89 -4.56 9.35
C ALA A 229 6.71 -4.40 10.33
N PRO A 230 6.37 -3.20 10.82
CA PRO A 230 5.13 -3.02 11.56
C PRO A 230 3.95 -3.52 10.71
N GLY A 231 3.23 -4.52 11.23
CA GLY A 231 2.16 -5.22 10.51
C GLY A 231 2.64 -6.36 9.60
N PRO A 232 1.77 -7.33 9.27
CA PRO A 232 2.07 -8.32 8.25
C PRO A 232 2.10 -7.66 6.85
N GLY A 233 2.59 -8.37 5.84
CA GLY A 233 2.44 -7.92 4.44
C GLY A 233 3.62 -8.19 3.53
N TYR A 234 4.84 -8.23 4.05
CA TYR A 234 6.02 -8.50 3.24
C TYR A 234 6.25 -10.00 3.08
N THR A 235 6.47 -10.42 1.84
CA THR A 235 6.87 -11.78 1.47
C THR A 235 8.18 -11.70 0.69
N CYS A 236 9.17 -12.49 1.11
CA CYS A 236 10.49 -12.52 0.48
C CYS A 236 10.67 -13.77 -0.37
N GLY A 237 11.25 -13.59 -1.56
CA GLY A 237 11.66 -14.68 -2.43
C GLY A 237 12.96 -15.37 -1.96
N PRO A 238 13.41 -16.39 -2.70
CA PRO A 238 14.71 -17.02 -2.45
C PRO A 238 15.87 -16.07 -2.76
N GLY A 239 17.00 -16.27 -2.07
CA GLY A 239 18.23 -15.53 -2.37
C GLY A 239 18.84 -15.96 -3.70
N MET A 240 19.15 -14.97 -4.54
CA MET A 240 19.71 -15.14 -5.88
C MET A 240 21.16 -14.70 -5.90
N LEU A 241 22.03 -15.50 -6.54
CA LEU A 241 23.40 -15.09 -6.83
C LEU A 241 23.40 -14.09 -7.98
N VAL A 242 24.01 -12.92 -7.77
CA VAL A 242 24.14 -11.88 -8.80
C VAL A 242 25.61 -11.52 -9.02
N PRO A 243 25.95 -10.81 -10.11
CA PRO A 243 27.31 -10.31 -10.31
C PRO A 243 27.78 -9.50 -9.09
N PRO A 244 29.05 -9.69 -8.63
CA PRO A 244 29.52 -9.01 -7.44
C PRO A 244 29.45 -7.49 -7.56
N SER A 245 28.89 -6.85 -6.54
CA SER A 245 28.72 -5.40 -6.50
C SER A 245 30.07 -4.68 -6.45
N LYS A 246 30.08 -3.46 -6.99
CA LYS A 246 31.25 -2.57 -6.98
C LYS A 246 30.96 -1.39 -6.08
N TYR A 247 31.95 -1.00 -5.29
CA TYR A 247 31.86 0.15 -4.40
C TYR A 247 33.11 1.02 -4.55
N LEU A 248 32.97 2.29 -4.20
CA LEU A 248 34.11 3.19 -4.14
C LEU A 248 34.78 3.06 -2.76
N SER A 249 36.10 3.11 -2.77
CA SER A 249 36.92 3.32 -1.57
C SER A 249 36.49 4.60 -0.85
N ASP A 250 36.77 4.72 0.44
CA ASP A 250 36.35 5.85 1.28
C ASP A 250 36.88 7.20 0.74
N ASP A 251 38.06 7.19 0.10
CA ASP A 251 38.65 8.35 -0.60
C ASP A 251 38.03 8.65 -1.98
N LYS A 252 37.07 7.82 -2.41
CA LYS A 252 36.36 7.85 -3.70
C LYS A 252 37.23 7.67 -4.95
N ARG A 253 38.50 7.28 -4.81
CA ARG A 253 39.44 7.18 -5.95
C ARG A 253 39.52 5.77 -6.54
N ARG A 254 39.36 4.73 -5.72
CA ARG A 254 39.46 3.33 -6.15
C ARG A 254 38.08 2.68 -6.23
N LYS A 255 37.77 2.00 -7.35
CA LYS A 255 36.63 1.07 -7.44
C LYS A 255 37.08 -0.30 -6.95
N MET A 256 36.45 -0.79 -5.90
CA MET A 256 36.65 -2.13 -5.34
C MET A 256 35.45 -3.00 -5.67
N GLN A 257 35.63 -4.31 -5.67
CA GLN A 257 34.59 -5.29 -5.95
C GLN A 257 34.41 -6.21 -4.76
N ARG A 258 33.17 -6.56 -4.44
CA ARG A 258 32.84 -7.56 -3.42
C ARG A 258 33.24 -8.95 -3.91
N MET A 259 33.45 -9.88 -2.96
CA MET A 259 33.81 -11.26 -3.29
C MET A 259 32.61 -11.99 -3.93
N MET A 260 31.43 -11.81 -3.35
CA MET A 260 30.14 -12.30 -3.88
C MET A 260 29.03 -11.36 -3.44
N THR A 261 27.95 -11.31 -4.22
CA THR A 261 26.73 -10.57 -3.87
C THR A 261 25.52 -11.47 -4.07
N TRP A 262 24.64 -11.51 -3.07
CA TRP A 262 23.32 -12.13 -3.19
C TRP A 262 22.24 -11.07 -3.09
N LYS A 263 21.12 -11.29 -3.78
CA LYS A 263 19.95 -10.43 -3.69
C LYS A 263 18.72 -11.24 -3.32
N VAL A 264 17.95 -10.72 -2.38
CA VAL A 264 16.63 -11.21 -2.02
C VAL A 264 15.65 -10.08 -2.30
N LEU A 265 14.58 -10.39 -3.01
CA LEU A 265 13.49 -9.45 -3.28
C LEU A 265 12.34 -9.75 -2.33
N CYS A 266 11.84 -8.73 -1.66
CA CYS A 266 10.66 -8.78 -0.83
C CYS A 266 9.60 -7.84 -1.40
N SER A 267 8.40 -8.33 -1.58
CA SER A 267 7.24 -7.57 -2.05
C SER A 267 6.19 -7.47 -0.95
N TYR A 268 5.47 -6.36 -0.94
CA TYR A 268 4.35 -6.11 -0.04
C TYR A 268 3.05 -6.55 -0.71
N SER A 269 2.22 -7.28 0.03
CA SER A 269 0.89 -7.70 -0.40
C SER A 269 -0.17 -7.08 0.49
N GLN A 270 -1.03 -6.23 -0.09
CA GLN A 270 -2.14 -5.60 0.62
C GLN A 270 -3.12 -6.64 1.19
N PHE A 271 -3.31 -7.77 0.50
CA PHE A 271 -4.21 -8.85 0.93
C PHE A 271 -3.73 -9.57 2.19
N ILE A 272 -2.42 -9.67 2.39
CA ILE A 272 -1.83 -10.29 3.58
C ILE A 272 -1.75 -9.28 4.73
N ALA A 273 -1.53 -8.01 4.40
CA ALA A 273 -1.13 -7.00 5.37
C ALA A 273 -2.26 -6.50 6.28
N HIS A 274 -3.46 -6.30 5.75
CA HIS A 274 -4.52 -5.66 6.53
C HIS A 274 -5.85 -6.37 6.38
N LYS A 275 -6.27 -7.05 7.46
CA LYS A 275 -7.66 -7.48 7.65
C LYS A 275 -8.58 -6.31 8.02
N THR A 276 -8.02 -5.22 8.55
CA THR A 276 -8.74 -4.03 9.02
C THR A 276 -8.05 -2.76 8.50
N PRO A 277 -8.77 -1.80 7.92
CA PRO A 277 -8.21 -0.51 7.49
C PRO A 277 -7.60 0.29 8.64
N SER A 278 -6.64 1.17 8.34
CA SER A 278 -5.96 2.04 9.31
C SER A 278 -6.39 3.51 9.24
N CYS A 279 -7.15 3.90 8.22
CA CYS A 279 -7.61 5.27 8.01
C CYS A 279 -8.96 5.36 7.30
N CYS A 280 -9.62 6.51 7.47
CA CYS A 280 -10.87 6.83 6.79
C CYS A 280 -10.87 8.28 6.26
N VAL A 281 -11.79 8.56 5.34
CA VAL A 281 -11.93 9.88 4.72
C VAL A 281 -13.26 10.52 5.08
N SER A 282 -13.24 11.83 5.29
CA SER A 282 -14.43 12.68 5.45
C SER A 282 -14.39 13.84 4.45
N LEU A 283 -15.54 14.24 3.94
CA LEU A 283 -15.65 15.18 2.82
C LEU A 283 -16.55 16.34 3.20
N SER A 284 -16.20 17.54 2.75
CA SER A 284 -17.04 18.72 2.88
C SER A 284 -16.80 19.71 1.73
N ALA A 285 -17.74 20.63 1.52
CA ALA A 285 -17.61 21.65 0.49
C ALA A 285 -18.29 22.95 0.91
N PHE A 286 -17.80 24.08 0.39
CA PHE A 286 -18.39 25.40 0.67
C PHE A 286 -19.85 25.57 0.20
N TYR A 287 -20.31 24.71 -0.70
CA TYR A 287 -21.67 24.74 -1.26
C TYR A 287 -22.61 23.75 -0.57
N ASN A 288 -22.18 23.07 0.50
CA ASN A 288 -23.01 22.12 1.22
C ASN A 288 -22.75 22.25 2.73
N ASP A 289 -23.81 22.51 3.50
CA ASP A 289 -23.70 22.76 4.94
C ASP A 289 -23.43 21.49 5.76
N SER A 290 -23.62 20.30 5.17
CA SER A 290 -23.39 19.03 5.82
C SER A 290 -21.98 18.49 5.54
N ILE A 291 -21.33 17.96 6.58
CA ILE A 291 -20.08 17.23 6.47
C ILE A 291 -20.39 15.75 6.30
N VAL A 292 -19.86 15.15 5.25
CA VAL A 292 -19.89 13.71 5.05
C VAL A 292 -18.80 13.12 5.94
N SER A 293 -19.21 12.50 7.04
CA SER A 293 -18.30 11.88 7.99
C SER A 293 -17.64 10.63 7.41
N CYS A 294 -16.61 10.13 8.11
CA CYS A 294 -16.13 8.78 7.83
C CYS A 294 -17.27 7.77 7.98
N PRO A 295 -17.29 6.69 7.17
CA PRO A 295 -18.23 5.60 7.39
C PRO A 295 -18.10 5.03 8.81
N THR A 296 -19.23 4.58 9.36
CA THR A 296 -19.26 3.97 10.69
C THR A 296 -18.50 2.64 10.67
N CYS A 297 -17.75 2.39 11.74
CA CYS A 297 -16.90 1.21 11.91
C CYS A 297 -15.86 0.93 10.81
N SER A 298 -15.39 1.95 10.08
CA SER A 298 -14.37 1.77 9.03
C SER A 298 -13.13 0.98 9.48
N CYS A 299 -12.69 1.14 10.72
CA CYS A 299 -11.51 0.45 11.26
C CYS A 299 -11.86 -0.52 12.42
N GLY A 300 -13.13 -0.93 12.51
CA GLY A 300 -13.65 -1.81 13.56
C GLY A 300 -14.85 -1.21 14.29
N CYS A 301 -15.72 -2.06 14.81
CA CYS A 301 -16.83 -1.65 15.70
C CYS A 301 -16.48 -1.94 17.17
N GLN A 302 -17.12 -1.20 18.07
CA GLN A 302 -17.14 -1.56 19.48
C GLN A 302 -18.03 -2.81 19.66
N SER A 303 -17.49 -3.86 20.29
CA SER A 303 -18.31 -4.97 20.79
C SER A 303 -18.86 -4.60 22.17
N SER A 304 -20.11 -4.97 22.46
CA SER A 304 -20.76 -4.78 23.77
C SER A 304 -20.06 -5.52 24.92
N THR A 305 -19.13 -6.43 24.62
CA THR A 305 -18.41 -7.25 25.60
C THR A 305 -17.00 -6.76 25.94
N GLU A 306 -16.45 -5.77 25.22
CA GLU A 306 -15.07 -5.30 25.38
C GLU A 306 -15.01 -3.81 25.68
N THR A 307 -14.98 -3.45 26.96
CA THR A 307 -14.90 -2.06 27.46
C THR A 307 -13.56 -1.36 27.20
N ASP A 308 -12.63 -1.95 26.45
CA ASP A 308 -11.23 -1.52 26.34
C ASP A 308 -10.76 -1.15 24.92
N ASN A 309 -11.65 -1.08 23.93
CA ASN A 309 -11.23 -0.89 22.52
C ASN A 309 -10.94 0.58 22.12
N CYS A 310 -11.33 1.56 22.94
CA CYS A 310 -11.00 2.98 22.73
C CYS A 310 -11.07 3.76 24.04
N VAL A 311 -10.56 4.98 24.05
CA VAL A 311 -10.62 5.89 25.22
C VAL A 311 -11.35 7.18 24.85
N GLN A 312 -12.20 7.68 25.75
CA GLN A 312 -12.82 9.00 25.60
C GLN A 312 -11.84 10.11 26.03
N GLU A 313 -11.89 11.28 25.39
CA GLU A 313 -10.94 12.39 25.61
C GLU A 313 -10.83 12.86 27.06
N GLU A 314 -11.92 12.79 27.83
CA GLU A 314 -12.00 13.28 29.22
C GLU A 314 -11.93 12.15 30.27
N SER A 315 -11.62 10.92 29.85
CA SER A 315 -11.58 9.79 30.78
C SER A 315 -10.37 9.87 31.73
N PRO A 316 -10.53 9.61 33.04
CA PRO A 316 -9.41 9.46 33.97
C PRO A 316 -8.38 8.40 33.54
N ARG A 317 -8.82 7.44 32.70
CA ARG A 317 -7.95 6.41 32.11
C ARG A 317 -6.89 6.99 31.16
N LEU A 318 -7.11 8.15 30.55
CA LEU A 318 -6.13 8.75 29.63
C LEU A 318 -4.79 8.97 30.33
N ALA A 319 -4.80 9.50 31.56
CA ALA A 319 -3.60 9.76 32.35
C ALA A 319 -2.81 8.49 32.71
N SER A 320 -3.46 7.32 32.75
CA SER A 320 -2.81 6.03 33.01
C SER A 320 -2.23 5.35 31.77
N VAL A 321 -2.60 5.82 30.56
CA VAL A 321 -2.24 5.17 29.29
C VAL A 321 -1.36 6.05 28.39
N VAL A 322 -1.29 7.36 28.65
CA VAL A 322 -0.19 8.21 28.15
C VAL A 322 1.12 7.63 28.70
N PRO A 323 2.17 7.44 27.88
CA PRO A 323 3.35 6.69 28.29
C PRO A 323 4.09 7.38 29.43
N GLY A 324 3.83 6.90 30.66
CA GLY A 324 4.84 6.83 31.71
C GLY A 324 5.83 5.71 31.38
N LEU A 325 7.03 5.81 31.94
CA LEU A 325 8.24 5.01 31.68
C LEU A 325 8.08 3.47 31.79
N ASP A 326 6.91 2.96 32.19
CA ASP A 326 6.72 1.60 32.71
C ASP A 326 5.88 0.65 31.82
N ASN A 327 5.29 1.13 30.71
CA ASN A 327 4.50 0.25 29.83
C ASN A 327 5.36 -0.38 28.73
N LYS A 328 5.82 -1.61 29.00
CA LYS A 328 6.39 -2.54 28.02
C LYS A 328 5.45 -2.73 26.81
N GLY A 329 5.81 -2.11 25.68
CA GLY A 329 5.84 -2.76 24.38
C GLY A 329 4.53 -3.19 23.69
N SER A 330 3.34 -2.71 24.08
CA SER A 330 2.15 -2.95 23.24
C SER A 330 1.99 -1.88 22.17
N LEU A 331 2.41 -2.20 20.94
CA LEU A 331 2.26 -1.39 19.73
C LEU A 331 0.81 -1.35 19.19
N THR A 332 -0.14 -1.98 19.89
CA THR A 332 -1.55 -1.97 19.50
C THR A 332 -2.08 -0.53 19.56
N PRO A 333 -2.62 0.01 18.45
CA PRO A 333 -3.23 1.34 18.42
C PRO A 333 -4.26 1.49 19.54
N LEU A 334 -4.16 2.57 20.31
CA LEU A 334 -5.20 2.94 21.26
C LEU A 334 -5.87 4.20 20.73
N VAL A 335 -7.09 4.04 20.23
CA VAL A 335 -7.78 5.12 19.54
C VAL A 335 -8.76 5.86 20.44
N GLN A 336 -9.01 7.12 20.10
CA GLN A 336 -10.12 7.88 20.62
C GLN A 336 -11.45 7.28 20.18
N CYS A 337 -12.40 7.19 21.11
CA CYS A 337 -13.74 6.70 20.81
C CYS A 337 -14.44 7.61 19.80
N THR A 338 -14.69 7.07 18.61
CA THR A 338 -15.37 7.72 17.49
C THR A 338 -16.26 6.69 16.80
N HIS A 339 -17.21 7.14 15.97
CA HIS A 339 -18.07 6.22 15.22
C HIS A 339 -17.31 5.39 14.17
N HIS A 340 -16.15 5.87 13.69
CA HIS A 340 -15.34 5.19 12.66
C HIS A 340 -14.22 4.32 13.23
N MET A 341 -13.79 4.57 14.48
CA MET A 341 -12.72 3.86 15.21
C MET A 341 -11.34 3.87 14.52
N CYS A 342 -11.18 4.59 13.42
CA CYS A 342 -9.89 4.72 12.72
C CYS A 342 -8.85 5.54 13.48
N PRO A 343 -7.58 5.08 13.56
CA PRO A 343 -6.44 5.85 14.06
C PRO A 343 -6.21 7.16 13.30
N ILE A 344 -6.47 7.19 11.99
CA ILE A 344 -6.26 8.37 11.16
C ILE A 344 -7.54 8.74 10.42
N ARG A 345 -7.82 10.05 10.37
CA ARG A 345 -8.85 10.63 9.50
C ARG A 345 -8.21 11.63 8.56
N VAL A 346 -8.50 11.50 7.27
CA VAL A 346 -8.19 12.53 6.28
C VAL A 346 -9.48 13.29 5.95
N HIS A 347 -9.48 14.59 6.19
CA HIS A 347 -10.59 15.48 5.84
C HIS A 347 -10.26 16.27 4.58
N TRP A 348 -11.09 16.13 3.55
CA TRP A 348 -10.99 16.85 2.28
C TRP A 348 -12.10 17.88 2.19
N HIS A 349 -11.73 19.15 2.23
CA HIS A 349 -12.66 20.27 2.19
C HIS A 349 -12.48 21.11 0.92
N VAL A 350 -13.50 21.17 0.07
CA VAL A 350 -13.54 22.11 -1.06
C VAL A 350 -13.86 23.49 -0.51
N LYS A 351 -12.83 24.33 -0.36
CA LYS A 351 -12.88 25.57 0.43
C LYS A 351 -13.51 26.74 -0.32
N VAL A 352 -13.03 27.00 -1.54
CA VAL A 352 -13.46 28.16 -2.34
C VAL A 352 -13.32 27.85 -3.82
N ASN A 353 -14.25 28.41 -4.62
CA ASN A 353 -14.20 28.42 -6.06
C ASN A 353 -13.98 29.85 -6.60
N TYR A 354 -12.83 30.13 -7.22
CA TYR A 354 -12.54 31.39 -7.89
C TYR A 354 -12.95 31.33 -9.37
N LYS A 355 -12.67 32.38 -10.16
CA LYS A 355 -12.90 32.37 -11.61
C LYS A 355 -12.09 31.27 -12.30
N ASP A 356 -10.76 31.34 -12.19
CA ASP A 356 -9.82 30.46 -12.91
C ASP A 356 -9.23 29.34 -12.05
N TYR A 357 -9.45 29.40 -10.74
CA TYR A 357 -8.86 28.47 -9.77
C TYR A 357 -9.91 27.95 -8.79
N TRP A 358 -9.58 26.86 -8.12
CA TRP A 358 -10.33 26.38 -6.97
C TRP A 358 -9.36 25.87 -5.91
N ARG A 359 -9.81 25.93 -4.65
CA ARG A 359 -8.96 25.69 -3.48
C ARG A 359 -9.54 24.57 -2.63
N VAL A 360 -8.68 23.63 -2.27
CA VAL A 360 -8.97 22.55 -1.34
C VAL A 360 -8.16 22.75 -0.08
N LYS A 361 -8.74 22.46 1.07
CA LYS A 361 -8.04 22.30 2.34
C LYS A 361 -8.04 20.82 2.71
N VAL A 362 -6.87 20.26 2.97
CA VAL A 362 -6.73 18.89 3.45
C VAL A 362 -6.25 18.93 4.90
N THR A 363 -6.89 18.14 5.76
CA THR A 363 -6.52 18.02 7.18
C THR A 363 -6.36 16.55 7.55
N ILE A 364 -5.20 16.17 8.04
CA ILE A 364 -4.94 14.82 8.55
C ILE A 364 -4.99 14.91 10.07
N SER A 365 -5.86 14.12 10.69
CA SER A 365 -6.03 14.07 12.14
C SER A 365 -5.66 12.69 12.67
N ASN A 366 -4.89 12.66 13.75
CA ASN A 366 -4.48 11.47 14.48
C ASN A 366 -5.39 11.30 15.70
N PHE A 367 -6.03 10.15 15.78
CA PHE A 367 -6.89 9.71 16.87
C PHE A 367 -6.21 8.64 17.73
N ASN A 368 -4.95 8.29 17.47
CA ASN A 368 -4.19 7.32 18.25
C ASN A 368 -3.44 8.01 19.40
N TYR A 369 -3.66 7.57 20.65
CA TYR A 369 -2.99 8.09 21.85
C TYR A 369 -1.58 7.53 22.07
N ARG A 370 -1.21 6.44 21.40
CA ARG A 370 0.06 5.74 21.62
C ARG A 370 1.07 5.89 20.48
N MET A 371 0.66 6.50 19.37
CA MET A 371 1.46 6.52 18.15
C MET A 371 1.57 7.93 17.56
N ASN A 372 2.82 8.34 17.34
CA ASN A 372 3.17 9.47 16.49
C ASN A 372 3.55 8.93 15.10
N TYR A 373 3.23 9.69 14.06
CA TYR A 373 3.63 9.36 12.70
C TYR A 373 4.71 10.34 12.23
N THR A 374 5.97 9.89 12.23
CA THR A 374 7.11 10.62 11.66
C THR A 374 7.26 10.30 10.18
N ASP A 375 7.73 11.28 9.40
CA ASP A 375 7.91 11.17 7.95
C ASP A 375 6.64 10.68 7.23
N TRP A 376 5.47 11.03 7.78
CA TRP A 376 4.18 10.62 7.25
C TRP A 376 4.01 11.11 5.81
N ASN A 377 3.24 10.37 5.02
CA ASN A 377 2.86 10.78 3.68
C ASN A 377 1.39 10.52 3.41
N LEU A 378 0.88 11.25 2.42
CA LEU A 378 -0.47 11.16 1.92
C LEU A 378 -0.40 11.05 0.40
N VAL A 379 -0.96 9.99 -0.16
CA VAL A 379 -1.11 9.83 -1.60
C VAL A 379 -2.57 10.08 -1.96
N VAL A 380 -2.82 10.94 -2.95
CA VAL A 380 -4.16 11.30 -3.39
C VAL A 380 -4.27 11.07 -4.89
N GLN A 381 -5.30 10.33 -5.29
CA GLN A 381 -5.67 10.17 -6.69
C GLN A 381 -6.80 11.14 -7.04
N HIS A 382 -6.51 12.12 -7.90
CA HIS A 382 -7.49 13.08 -8.40
C HIS A 382 -7.00 13.68 -9.75
N PRO A 383 -7.85 13.70 -10.81
CA PRO A 383 -7.44 14.18 -12.14
C PRO A 383 -6.80 15.58 -12.16
N SER A 384 -7.26 16.49 -11.29
CA SER A 384 -6.71 17.86 -11.20
C SER A 384 -5.27 17.99 -10.72
N PHE A 385 -4.61 16.92 -10.24
CA PHE A 385 -3.18 17.02 -9.90
C PHE A 385 -2.30 17.34 -11.12
N ASN A 386 -2.78 17.06 -12.34
CA ASN A 386 -2.18 17.57 -13.58
C ASN A 386 -2.07 19.10 -13.63
N ASN A 387 -2.97 19.82 -12.94
CA ASN A 387 -3.07 21.29 -12.93
C ASN A 387 -2.88 21.89 -11.53
N LEU A 388 -2.16 21.19 -10.65
CA LEU A 388 -1.78 21.74 -9.36
C LEU A 388 -0.89 22.96 -9.58
N THR A 389 -1.38 24.13 -9.19
CA THR A 389 -0.66 25.41 -9.35
C THR A 389 0.21 25.69 -8.13
N ARG A 390 -0.32 25.43 -6.93
CA ARG A 390 0.38 25.73 -5.68
C ARG A 390 -0.06 24.79 -4.57
N ILE A 391 0.90 24.36 -3.78
CA ILE A 391 0.70 23.66 -2.51
C ILE A 391 1.21 24.54 -1.36
N PHE A 392 0.51 24.51 -0.24
CA PHE A 392 0.88 25.26 0.96
C PHE A 392 1.29 24.29 2.08
N SER A 393 2.38 24.57 2.78
CA SER A 393 2.79 23.90 4.01
C SER A 393 3.17 22.41 3.92
N PHE A 394 3.04 21.73 2.78
CA PHE A 394 3.51 20.36 2.52
C PHE A 394 4.47 20.34 1.33
N ASN A 395 5.30 19.29 1.28
CA ASN A 395 6.04 18.90 0.09
C ASN A 395 5.13 18.13 -0.88
N TYR A 396 5.51 18.11 -2.17
CA TYR A 396 4.74 17.48 -3.24
C TYR A 396 5.66 16.75 -4.23
N LYS A 397 5.20 15.58 -4.69
CA LYS A 397 5.77 14.85 -5.82
C LYS A 397 4.64 14.19 -6.59
N SER A 398 4.62 14.38 -7.89
CA SER A 398 3.72 13.62 -8.76
C SER A 398 4.18 12.16 -8.85
N LEU A 399 3.24 11.23 -8.73
CA LEU A 399 3.47 9.80 -8.97
C LEU A 399 2.85 9.45 -10.33
N ASN A 400 3.67 8.95 -11.24
CA ASN A 400 3.23 8.55 -12.58
C ASN A 400 3.60 7.08 -12.83
N PRO A 401 2.87 6.13 -12.22
CA PRO A 401 3.21 4.71 -12.28
C PRO A 401 3.20 4.13 -13.70
N TYR A 402 2.42 4.72 -14.63
CA TYR A 402 2.22 4.20 -15.99
C TYR A 402 2.70 5.17 -17.10
N GLY A 403 3.45 6.22 -16.75
CA GLY A 403 4.04 7.20 -17.67
C GLY A 403 3.05 8.17 -18.33
N LYS A 404 1.75 7.83 -18.45
CA LYS A 404 0.77 8.59 -19.25
C LYS A 404 -0.19 9.45 -18.43
N ILE A 405 -0.35 9.20 -17.14
CA ILE A 405 -1.38 9.84 -16.29
C ILE A 405 -0.72 10.34 -15.02
N ASN A 406 -0.74 11.66 -14.78
CA ASN A 406 -0.21 12.29 -13.56
C ASN A 406 -1.36 12.70 -12.60
N ASP A 407 -2.36 11.85 -12.47
CA ASP A 407 -3.53 12.07 -11.60
C ASP A 407 -3.25 11.76 -10.12
N THR A 408 -2.05 11.26 -9.82
CA THR A 408 -1.69 10.81 -8.49
C THR A 408 -0.58 11.70 -7.91
N ALA A 409 -0.80 12.19 -6.70
CA ALA A 409 0.13 13.05 -6.00
C ALA A 409 0.50 12.46 -4.64
N MET A 410 1.79 12.47 -4.33
CA MET A 410 2.31 12.19 -3.00
C MET A 410 2.64 13.51 -2.30
N LEU A 411 2.12 13.67 -1.10
CA LEU A 411 2.30 14.81 -0.21
C LEU A 411 2.94 14.35 1.10
N TRP A 412 3.82 15.16 1.69
CA TRP A 412 4.40 14.85 2.98
C TRP A 412 4.81 16.11 3.74
N GLY A 413 5.09 15.97 5.03
CA GLY A 413 5.50 17.08 5.89
C GLY A 413 6.84 17.70 5.49
N ILE A 414 7.01 18.97 5.82
CA ILE A 414 8.27 19.70 5.74
C ILE A 414 9.06 19.42 7.03
N LYS A 415 10.34 19.08 6.85
CA LYS A 415 11.25 18.73 7.94
C LYS A 415 11.31 19.85 8.99
N PHE A 416 11.25 19.49 10.27
CA PHE A 416 11.26 20.42 11.40
C PHE A 416 10.07 21.40 11.46
N TYR A 417 8.99 21.14 10.72
CA TYR A 417 7.79 21.96 10.73
C TYR A 417 6.54 21.12 10.99
N ASN A 418 6.25 20.17 10.12
CA ASN A 418 5.08 19.28 10.22
C ASN A 418 5.37 17.87 9.70
N ASP A 419 6.64 17.46 9.71
CA ASP A 419 7.14 16.11 9.43
C ASP A 419 6.76 15.08 10.52
N MET A 420 6.23 15.55 11.65
CA MET A 420 5.71 14.71 12.73
C MET A 420 4.23 15.02 12.97
N LEU A 421 3.38 14.01 12.78
CA LEU A 421 1.99 14.04 13.20
C LEU A 421 1.90 13.44 14.61
N MET A 422 1.69 14.32 15.59
CA MET A 422 1.58 13.94 17.01
C MET A 422 0.37 13.05 17.26
N GLN A 423 0.40 12.30 18.35
CA GLN A 423 -0.71 11.56 18.93
C GLN A 423 -1.97 12.42 19.14
N ALA A 424 -3.09 11.76 19.39
CA ALA A 424 -4.37 12.41 19.61
C ALA A 424 -4.34 13.52 20.68
N GLY A 425 -4.93 14.66 20.35
CA GLY A 425 -4.95 15.87 21.17
C GLY A 425 -4.96 17.15 20.32
N PRO A 426 -4.79 18.33 20.94
CA PRO A 426 -4.87 19.63 20.26
C PRO A 426 -3.89 19.80 19.10
N TYR A 427 -2.72 19.14 19.18
CA TYR A 427 -1.66 19.15 18.17
C TYR A 427 -1.64 17.90 17.28
N GLY A 428 -2.62 17.01 17.43
CA GLY A 428 -2.74 15.76 16.67
C GLY A 428 -3.30 15.97 15.26
N ASN A 429 -3.01 17.09 14.60
CA ASN A 429 -3.41 17.31 13.22
C ASN A 429 -2.40 18.13 12.42
N VAL A 430 -2.36 17.88 11.11
CA VAL A 430 -1.59 18.64 10.13
C VAL A 430 -2.51 19.06 8.99
N GLN A 431 -2.25 20.24 8.41
CA GLN A 431 -3.13 20.84 7.40
C GLN A 431 -2.34 21.41 6.23
N THR A 432 -2.93 21.33 5.05
CA THR A 432 -2.43 21.94 3.82
C THR A 432 -3.56 22.55 3.04
N GLU A 433 -3.22 23.46 2.13
CA GLU A 433 -4.13 23.92 1.09
C GLU A 433 -3.52 23.63 -0.29
N LEU A 434 -4.39 23.25 -1.22
CA LEU A 434 -4.07 22.96 -2.60
C LEU A 434 -4.82 23.95 -3.48
N LEU A 435 -4.11 24.58 -4.42
CA LEU A 435 -4.69 25.47 -5.41
C LEU A 435 -4.55 24.84 -6.79
N PHE A 436 -5.68 24.59 -7.42
CA PHE A 436 -5.75 23.96 -8.74
C PHE A 436 -6.26 24.97 -9.76
N LYS A 437 -5.67 24.96 -10.95
CA LYS A 437 -6.19 25.71 -12.10
C LYS A 437 -7.33 24.91 -12.73
N LYS A 438 -8.39 25.60 -13.15
CA LYS A 438 -9.52 24.98 -13.84
C LYS A 438 -9.17 24.66 -15.28
N GLU A 439 -9.61 23.49 -15.72
CA GLU A 439 -9.56 23.08 -17.13
C GLU A 439 -10.86 23.46 -17.85
N GLN A 440 -10.84 23.37 -19.19
CA GLN A 440 -12.06 23.51 -19.98
C GLN A 440 -13.06 22.41 -19.61
N GLY A 441 -14.32 22.76 -19.40
CA GLY A 441 -15.36 21.82 -18.98
C GLY A 441 -15.36 21.48 -17.48
N PHE A 442 -14.58 22.18 -16.66
CA PHE A 442 -14.58 22.02 -15.20
C PHE A 442 -15.99 22.20 -14.61
N THR A 443 -16.41 21.24 -13.79
CA THR A 443 -17.68 21.28 -13.05
C THR A 443 -17.52 20.61 -11.69
N PHE A 444 -18.25 21.10 -10.68
CA PHE A 444 -18.38 20.42 -9.39
C PHE A 444 -19.48 19.34 -9.41
N GLY A 445 -20.15 19.14 -10.55
CA GLY A 445 -21.23 18.17 -10.69
C GLY A 445 -20.76 16.74 -10.38
N LYS A 446 -21.67 15.93 -9.82
CA LYS A 446 -21.45 14.49 -9.56
C LYS A 446 -20.21 14.18 -8.70
N GLY A 447 -19.85 15.08 -7.78
CA GLY A 447 -18.75 14.84 -6.85
C GLY A 447 -17.35 14.92 -7.45
N TRP A 448 -17.19 15.56 -8.62
CA TRP A 448 -15.91 15.63 -9.35
C TRP A 448 -14.75 16.22 -8.54
N ALA A 449 -15.02 17.12 -7.60
CA ALA A 449 -13.96 17.78 -6.80
C ALA A 449 -13.43 16.95 -5.64
N PHE A 450 -13.89 15.71 -5.49
CA PHE A 450 -13.47 14.79 -4.45
C PHE A 450 -12.54 13.71 -5.03
N PRO A 451 -11.53 13.28 -4.25
CA PRO A 451 -10.54 12.32 -4.74
C PRO A 451 -11.18 10.95 -4.98
N HIS A 452 -10.60 10.20 -5.90
CA HIS A 452 -11.01 8.82 -6.17
C HIS A 452 -10.53 7.89 -5.05
N ASN A 453 -9.27 8.03 -4.64
CA ASN A 453 -8.70 7.29 -3.52
C ASN A 453 -7.71 8.16 -2.75
N ILE A 454 -7.53 7.82 -1.47
CA ILE A 454 -6.54 8.41 -0.58
C ILE A 454 -5.80 7.29 0.13
N TYR A 455 -4.48 7.39 0.19
CA TYR A 455 -3.63 6.48 0.96
C TYR A 455 -2.85 7.27 2.00
N PHE A 456 -2.74 6.73 3.21
CA PHE A 456 -1.93 7.31 4.27
C PHE A 456 -0.82 6.33 4.66
N ASN A 457 0.45 6.75 4.56
CA ASN A 457 1.63 5.90 4.78
C ASN A 457 1.63 4.59 3.95
N GLY A 458 0.97 4.63 2.79
CA GLY A 458 0.80 3.47 1.91
C GLY A 458 -0.44 2.60 2.17
N ASP A 459 -1.22 2.86 3.22
CA ASP A 459 -2.46 2.13 3.44
C ASP A 459 -3.65 2.85 2.81
N ASN A 460 -4.53 2.11 2.14
CA ASN A 460 -5.72 2.66 1.51
C ASN A 460 -6.76 3.07 2.56
N CYS A 461 -7.22 4.32 2.51
CA CYS A 461 -8.24 4.84 3.41
C CYS A 461 -9.64 4.54 2.91
N VAL A 462 -10.56 4.24 3.85
CA VAL A 462 -11.96 4.01 3.52
C VAL A 462 -12.62 5.32 3.08
N MET A 463 -13.01 5.40 1.81
CA MET A 463 -13.76 6.51 1.23
C MET A 463 -15.26 6.38 1.57
N PRO A 464 -16.00 7.49 1.80
CA PRO A 464 -17.45 7.48 1.78
C PRO A 464 -17.97 7.00 0.41
N PRO A 465 -19.20 6.45 0.34
CA PRO A 465 -19.76 6.04 -0.92
C PRO A 465 -20.08 7.28 -1.79
N PRO A 466 -19.93 7.22 -3.13
CA PRO A 466 -20.04 8.41 -3.99
C PRO A 466 -21.41 9.10 -3.99
N ASP A 467 -22.48 8.37 -3.67
CA ASP A 467 -23.84 8.89 -3.52
C ASP A 467 -23.99 9.81 -2.29
N ALA A 468 -23.15 9.63 -1.28
CA ALA A 468 -23.12 10.46 -0.10
C ALA A 468 -22.26 11.73 -0.27
N TYR A 469 -21.55 11.91 -1.40
CA TYR A 469 -20.65 13.05 -1.58
C TYR A 469 -21.42 14.38 -1.52
N PRO A 470 -20.79 15.47 -1.01
CA PRO A 470 -21.45 16.77 -0.99
C PRO A 470 -21.93 17.17 -2.38
N THR A 471 -23.25 17.31 -2.55
CA THR A 471 -23.86 17.73 -3.80
C THR A 471 -24.04 19.24 -3.82
N MET A 472 -23.93 19.85 -5.01
CA MET A 472 -24.39 21.22 -5.19
C MET A 472 -25.90 21.30 -4.94
N PRO A 473 -26.39 22.38 -4.33
CA PRO A 473 -27.83 22.59 -4.22
C PRO A 473 -28.41 22.61 -5.63
N ASN A 474 -29.40 21.76 -5.89
CA ASN A 474 -30.09 21.77 -7.17
C ASN A 474 -30.62 23.18 -7.40
N ALA A 475 -30.25 23.80 -8.53
CA ALA A 475 -30.76 25.10 -8.94
C ALA A 475 -32.27 25.09 -9.24
N SER A 476 -32.97 23.97 -9.04
CA SER A 476 -34.39 24.01 -8.79
C SER A 476 -34.59 24.56 -7.38
N SER A 477 -34.84 25.87 -7.28
CA SER A 477 -35.91 26.25 -6.38
C SER A 477 -37.06 25.30 -6.72
N ALA A 478 -37.40 24.40 -5.82
CA ALA A 478 -38.80 24.06 -5.72
C ALA A 478 -39.44 25.42 -5.49
N THR A 479 -39.98 26.03 -6.55
CA THR A 479 -41.01 27.04 -6.39
C THR A 479 -42.08 26.27 -5.66
N ASP A 480 -42.00 26.29 -4.34
CA ASP A 480 -43.04 25.84 -3.46
C ASP A 480 -44.19 26.77 -3.83
N MET A 481 -45.04 26.26 -4.72
CA MET A 481 -46.09 27.06 -5.32
C MET A 481 -47.00 27.35 -4.15
N SER A 482 -46.81 28.52 -3.54
CA SER A 482 -47.38 28.84 -2.25
C SER A 482 -48.85 28.46 -2.29
N PHE A 483 -49.31 27.70 -1.30
CA PHE A 483 -50.71 27.31 -1.19
C PHE A 483 -51.65 28.51 -1.37
N ARG A 484 -51.19 29.72 -1.01
CA ARG A 484 -51.87 30.99 -1.26
C ARG A 484 -52.08 31.30 -2.75
N VAL A 485 -51.09 31.06 -3.62
CA VAL A 485 -51.23 31.25 -5.07
C VAL A 485 -52.22 30.25 -5.67
N LEU A 486 -52.21 29.00 -5.20
CA LEU A 486 -53.15 27.96 -5.65
C LEU A 486 -54.58 28.25 -5.18
N VAL A 487 -54.77 28.75 -3.96
CA VAL A 487 -56.05 29.21 -3.43
C VAL A 487 -56.56 30.46 -4.14
N ILE A 488 -55.69 31.44 -4.43
CA ILE A 488 -56.07 32.63 -5.22
C ILE A 488 -56.52 32.22 -6.62
N PHE A 489 -55.81 31.28 -7.26
CA PHE A 489 -56.18 30.78 -8.58
C PHE A 489 -57.55 30.07 -8.58
N LEU A 490 -57.83 29.25 -7.56
CA LEU A 490 -59.13 28.60 -7.36
C LEU A 490 -60.27 29.60 -7.08
N LEU A 491 -60.02 30.63 -6.27
CA LEU A 491 -61.00 31.69 -5.99
C LEU A 491 -61.33 32.52 -7.23
N VAL A 492 -60.32 32.78 -8.08
CA VAL A 492 -60.52 33.47 -9.35
C VAL A 492 -61.37 32.62 -10.30
N ILE A 493 -61.14 31.31 -10.38
CA ILE A 493 -61.97 30.41 -11.21
C ILE A 493 -63.43 30.37 -10.71
N LEU A 494 -63.65 30.37 -9.39
CA LEU A 494 -64.99 30.42 -8.78
C LEU A 494 -65.72 31.76 -8.97
N MET A 495 -65.01 32.84 -9.30
CA MET A 495 -65.58 34.15 -9.62
C MET A 495 -66.01 34.28 -11.09
N PHE A 496 -65.50 33.41 -11.97
CA PHE A 496 -65.76 33.42 -13.41
C PHE A 496 -66.61 32.22 -13.90
N CYS A 497 -67.00 31.32 -13.00
CA CYS A 497 -68.15 30.42 -13.15
C CYS A 497 -69.35 31.04 -12.44
#